data_AF-Q1YI36-F1
#
_entry.id   AF-Q1YI36-F1
#
_cell.length_a   1.000
_cell.length_b   1.000
_cell.length_c   1.000
_cell.angle_alpha   90.00
_cell.angle_beta   90.00
_cell.angle_gamma   90.00
#
_symmetry.space_group_name_H-M   'P 1'
#
loop_
_entity.id
_entity.type
_entity.pdbx_description
1 polymer ?
#
loop_
_entity_poly.entity_id
_entity_poly.type
_entity_poly.pdbx_seq_one_letter_code
_entity_poly.pdbx_strand_id
1 'polypeptide(L)'
;MPGLAPDRPGDALGLVAGGGSLPRLVAEAARASGWRVVVVRIGDGMADDWSGYEGGAYPWGRTGDAIAYMKSCGVQRMVFCGTVSHRPDFRSLIPSFQTLIRLPAALKIVRGGDDRLLRALSRYMERQGFEMLAVQDIVPQLLTPGGTLTRRMPDADEEQALVLAARAAGRLGELDIGQAVVASRDRVIALEGIEGTREMLQRVADLKSRGRIGRSERCVLVKSVKPTQDERFDLPSIGGATIEEAAVAGITVIGATAGRSLVLGIDDVLEAAEAAGIAIVGLEPDPGTANGDHGGDRP
;
A
#
# COMPACT_ATOMS: atom_id res chain seq x y z
N MET A 1 11.71 -12.81 9.97
CA MET A 1 13.03 -12.28 9.58
C MET A 1 13.22 -10.95 10.30
N PRO A 2 14.42 -10.62 10.84
CA PRO A 2 14.68 -9.28 11.35
C PRO A 2 14.67 -8.26 10.21
N GLY A 3 14.21 -7.04 10.48
CA GLY A 3 14.27 -5.94 9.50
C GLY A 3 15.70 -5.46 9.24
N LEU A 4 15.88 -4.70 8.15
CA LEU A 4 17.16 -4.14 7.74
C LEU A 4 17.72 -3.22 8.83
N ALA A 5 18.94 -3.51 9.25
CA ALA A 5 19.70 -2.70 10.20
C ALA A 5 20.58 -1.68 9.46
N PRO A 6 20.96 -0.57 10.10
CA PRO A 6 21.95 0.34 9.54
C PRO A 6 23.34 -0.30 9.48
N ASP A 7 24.20 0.19 8.60
CA ASP A 7 25.58 -0.29 8.49
C ASP A 7 26.38 0.12 9.74
N ARG A 8 26.03 1.26 10.34
CA ARG A 8 26.51 1.73 11.64
C ARG A 8 25.35 2.26 12.48
N PRO A 9 25.31 1.99 13.79
CA PRO A 9 24.28 2.57 14.67
C PRO A 9 24.21 4.10 14.54
N GLY A 10 23.01 4.63 14.32
CA GLY A 10 22.77 6.06 14.12
C GLY A 10 22.90 6.55 12.67
N ASP A 11 23.13 5.67 11.70
CA ASP A 11 22.98 6.02 10.28
C ASP A 11 21.58 6.59 10.02
N ALA A 12 21.53 7.56 9.12
CA ALA A 12 20.31 8.31 8.86
C ALA A 12 19.40 7.60 7.85
N LEU A 13 18.19 7.25 8.29
CA LEU A 13 17.12 6.78 7.42
C LEU A 13 16.19 7.95 7.11
N GLY A 14 16.02 8.24 5.83
CA GLY A 14 15.01 9.17 5.38
C GLY A 14 13.63 8.51 5.30
N LEU A 15 12.66 9.02 6.02
CA LEU A 15 11.26 8.62 5.91
C LEU A 15 10.46 9.75 5.26
N VAL A 16 9.93 9.52 4.06
CA VAL A 16 8.92 10.42 3.49
C VAL A 16 7.54 9.91 3.88
N ALA A 17 6.91 10.62 4.81
CA ALA A 17 5.63 10.29 5.41
C ALA A 17 4.49 11.00 4.67
N GLY A 18 3.66 10.20 3.98
CA GLY A 18 2.28 10.57 3.66
C GLY A 18 1.38 10.43 4.89
N GLY A 19 0.09 10.23 4.69
CA GLY A 19 -0.87 10.03 5.77
C GLY A 19 -1.04 8.56 6.21
N GLY A 20 -1.85 8.35 7.25
CA GLY A 20 -2.19 7.03 7.77
C GLY A 20 -1.21 6.50 8.83
N SER A 21 -1.44 5.28 9.31
CA SER A 21 -0.66 4.70 10.41
C SER A 21 0.69 4.09 9.98
N LEU A 22 0.83 3.70 8.71
CA LEU A 22 2.01 3.00 8.22
C LEU A 22 3.34 3.75 8.43
N PRO A 23 3.45 5.07 8.14
CA PRO A 23 4.70 5.79 8.38
C PRO A 23 5.19 5.71 9.81
N ARG A 24 4.28 5.79 10.79
CA ARG A 24 4.63 5.73 12.21
C ARG A 24 5.18 4.37 12.61
N LEU A 25 4.52 3.29 12.17
CA LEU A 25 4.99 1.92 12.39
C LEU A 25 6.40 1.70 11.81
N VAL A 26 6.67 2.23 10.61
CA VAL A 26 7.99 2.17 9.97
C VAL A 26 9.04 2.93 10.78
N ALA A 27 8.72 4.15 11.23
CA ALA A 27 9.64 4.97 12.01
C ALA A 27 10.00 4.34 13.36
N GLU A 28 9.02 3.74 14.04
CA GLU A 28 9.22 3.07 15.34
C GLU A 28 10.07 1.82 15.18
N ALA A 29 9.76 0.97 14.20
CA ALA A 29 10.54 -0.23 13.90
C ALA A 29 11.98 0.11 13.47
N ALA A 30 12.17 1.11 12.61
CA ALA A 30 13.50 1.55 12.19
C ALA A 30 14.32 2.05 13.39
N ARG A 31 13.72 2.88 14.27
CA ARG A 31 14.38 3.38 15.48
C ARG A 31 14.76 2.23 16.42
N ALA A 32 13.89 1.24 16.59
CA ALA A 32 14.18 0.05 17.40
C ALA A 32 15.35 -0.77 16.83
N SER A 33 15.51 -0.79 15.51
CA SER A 33 16.66 -1.40 14.81
C SER A 33 17.94 -0.54 14.79
N GLY A 34 17.93 0.63 15.42
CA GLY A 34 19.11 1.50 15.58
C GLY A 34 19.29 2.59 14.52
N TRP A 35 18.29 2.82 13.65
CA TRP A 35 18.31 3.93 12.70
C TRP A 35 18.07 5.28 13.39
N ARG A 36 18.75 6.33 12.93
CA ARG A 36 18.34 7.72 13.19
C ARG A 36 17.36 8.15 12.10
N VAL A 37 16.08 8.20 12.44
CA VAL A 37 15.01 8.47 11.46
C VAL A 37 14.81 9.97 11.27
N VAL A 38 14.91 10.43 10.02
CA VAL A 38 14.64 11.82 9.59
C VAL A 38 13.34 11.83 8.79
N VAL A 39 12.33 12.53 9.30
CA VAL A 39 10.96 12.50 8.76
C VAL A 39 10.66 13.74 7.92
N VAL A 40 10.31 13.51 6.66
CA VAL A 40 9.80 14.51 5.74
C VAL A 40 8.32 14.26 5.54
N ARG A 41 7.47 15.17 6.02
CA ARG A 41 6.02 15.05 5.89
C ARG A 41 5.54 15.72 4.61
N ILE A 42 4.66 15.04 3.88
CA ILE A 42 4.06 15.51 2.62
C ILE A 42 2.57 15.12 2.56
N GLY A 43 1.81 15.78 1.68
CA GLY A 43 0.41 15.44 1.43
C GLY A 43 -0.42 15.35 2.70
N ASP A 44 -1.09 14.22 2.90
CA ASP A 44 -1.99 13.99 4.04
C ASP A 44 -1.23 13.92 5.38
N GLY A 45 0.08 13.59 5.37
CA GLY A 45 0.91 13.50 6.57
C GLY A 45 1.39 14.85 7.12
N MET A 46 1.08 15.96 6.42
CA MET A 46 1.51 17.30 6.83
C MET A 46 1.00 17.72 8.21
N ALA A 47 -0.18 17.25 8.59
CA ALA A 47 -0.84 17.57 9.86
C ALA A 47 -0.44 16.63 11.01
N ASP A 48 0.24 15.52 10.71
CA ASP A 48 0.56 14.51 11.71
C ASP A 48 1.58 15.02 12.73
N ASP A 49 1.45 14.53 13.98
CA ASP A 49 2.40 14.81 15.05
C ASP A 49 3.58 13.83 15.02
N TRP A 50 4.75 14.41 14.79
CA TRP A 50 6.03 13.72 14.72
C TRP A 50 6.99 14.19 15.82
N SER A 51 6.45 14.70 16.93
CA SER A 51 7.21 15.03 18.13
C SER A 51 8.12 13.87 18.53
N GLY A 52 9.41 14.17 18.76
CA GLY A 52 10.43 13.17 19.09
C GLY A 52 11.18 12.59 17.89
N TYR A 53 10.88 13.02 16.66
CA TYR A 53 11.65 12.74 15.45
C TYR A 53 12.29 14.01 14.88
N GLU A 54 13.47 13.86 14.26
CA GLU A 54 14.08 14.92 13.45
C GLU A 54 13.29 15.05 12.14
N GLY A 55 13.02 16.26 11.65
CA GLY A 55 12.24 16.38 10.43
C GLY A 55 11.53 17.71 10.22
N GLY A 56 10.71 17.73 9.16
CA GLY A 56 9.95 18.92 8.78
C GLY A 56 8.75 18.59 7.90
N ALA A 57 7.82 19.54 7.79
CA ALA A 57 6.69 19.49 6.87
C ALA A 57 7.04 20.27 5.61
N TYR A 58 6.90 19.63 4.45
CA TYR A 58 7.28 20.19 3.16
C TYR A 58 6.10 20.16 2.20
N PRO A 59 5.47 21.32 1.94
CA PRO A 59 4.45 21.43 0.89
C PRO A 59 5.01 21.00 -0.46
N TRP A 60 4.14 20.57 -1.38
CA TRP A 60 4.52 20.09 -2.70
C TRP A 60 5.45 21.03 -3.50
N GLY A 61 5.27 22.35 -3.36
CA GLY A 61 6.13 23.37 -3.99
C GLY A 61 7.55 23.47 -3.40
N ARG A 62 7.83 22.78 -2.27
CA ARG A 62 9.11 22.80 -1.55
C ARG A 62 9.78 21.43 -1.45
N THR A 63 9.41 20.49 -2.32
CA THR A 63 10.01 19.14 -2.36
C THR A 63 11.53 19.18 -2.63
N GLY A 64 12.03 20.17 -3.37
CA GLY A 64 13.48 20.38 -3.53
C GLY A 64 14.19 20.76 -2.22
N ASP A 65 13.50 21.47 -1.32
CA ASP A 65 14.04 21.84 0.00
C ASP A 65 14.08 20.61 0.92
N ALA A 66 13.08 19.73 0.82
CA ALA A 66 13.06 18.46 1.55
C ALA A 66 14.27 17.59 1.17
N ILE A 67 14.56 17.47 -0.13
CA ILE A 67 15.74 16.74 -0.63
C ILE A 67 17.04 17.35 -0.10
N ALA A 68 17.17 18.68 -0.14
CA ALA A 68 18.35 19.37 0.37
C ALA A 68 18.53 19.16 1.88
N TYR A 69 17.43 19.21 2.64
CA TYR A 69 17.43 18.95 4.07
C TYR A 69 17.88 17.51 4.38
N MET A 70 17.30 16.50 3.73
CA MET A 70 17.68 15.09 3.90
C MET A 70 19.17 14.86 3.64
N LYS A 71 19.71 15.47 2.57
CA LYS A 71 21.15 15.43 2.29
C LYS A 71 21.98 16.09 3.38
N SER A 72 21.55 17.23 3.91
CA SER A 72 22.23 17.92 5.02
C SER A 72 22.23 17.10 6.31
N CYS A 73 21.23 16.25 6.51
CA CYS A 73 21.15 15.32 7.62
C CYS A 73 21.95 14.02 7.40
N GLY A 74 22.63 13.88 6.26
CA GLY A 74 23.44 12.70 5.93
C GLY A 74 22.62 11.48 5.51
N VAL A 75 21.35 11.66 5.11
CA VAL A 75 20.49 10.57 4.64
C VAL A 75 21.05 9.97 3.35
N GLN A 76 21.27 8.66 3.35
CA GLN A 76 21.67 7.89 2.18
C GLN A 76 20.57 6.91 1.75
N ARG A 77 19.88 6.29 2.71
CA ARG A 77 18.76 5.38 2.45
C ARG A 77 17.43 6.05 2.75
N MET A 78 16.42 5.78 1.93
CA MET A 78 15.12 6.44 2.03
C MET A 78 13.97 5.46 1.77
N VAL A 79 12.90 5.59 2.55
CA VAL A 79 11.64 4.86 2.37
C VAL A 79 10.49 5.84 2.18
N PHE A 80 9.57 5.49 1.28
CA PHE A 80 8.31 6.19 1.08
C PHE A 80 7.18 5.34 1.61
N CYS A 81 6.31 5.92 2.43
CA CYS A 81 5.08 5.24 2.82
C CYS A 81 4.01 6.22 3.29
N GLY A 82 2.77 5.72 3.33
CA GLY A 82 1.59 6.49 3.69
C GLY A 82 0.76 6.91 2.48
N THR A 83 -0.47 7.30 2.76
CA THR A 83 -1.47 7.66 1.76
C THR A 83 -1.25 9.08 1.25
N VAL A 84 -1.55 9.31 -0.03
CA VAL A 84 -1.64 10.63 -0.66
C VAL A 84 -2.94 10.71 -1.44
N SER A 85 -4.02 11.08 -0.75
CA SER A 85 -5.37 11.15 -1.31
C SER A 85 -5.55 12.30 -2.29
N HIS A 86 -4.86 13.42 -2.08
CA HIS A 86 -4.97 14.60 -2.93
C HIS A 86 -3.66 14.89 -3.65
N ARG A 87 -3.66 14.66 -4.97
CA ARG A 87 -2.58 15.14 -5.82
C ARG A 87 -2.62 16.68 -5.85
N PRO A 88 -1.47 17.35 -5.70
CA PRO A 88 -1.45 18.81 -5.79
C PRO A 88 -1.84 19.26 -7.19
N ASP A 89 -2.55 20.39 -7.26
CA ASP A 89 -2.62 21.13 -8.52
C ASP A 89 -1.24 21.75 -8.78
N PHE A 90 -0.43 21.04 -9.56
CA PHE A 90 0.92 21.44 -9.93
C PHE A 90 0.99 22.83 -10.58
N ARG A 91 -0.12 23.36 -11.11
CA ARG A 91 -0.18 24.70 -11.71
C ARG A 91 -0.28 25.82 -10.69
N SER A 92 -0.75 25.51 -9.47
CA SER A 92 -0.92 26.47 -8.38
C SER A 92 0.28 26.54 -7.43
N LEU A 93 1.25 25.64 -7.59
CA LEU A 93 2.42 25.56 -6.71
C LEU A 93 3.40 26.69 -7.02
N ILE A 94 3.82 27.42 -5.99
CA ILE A 94 4.97 28.34 -6.05
C ILE A 94 6.22 27.51 -5.74
N PRO A 95 7.05 27.16 -6.74
CA PRO A 95 8.21 26.31 -6.51
C PRO A 95 9.30 27.06 -5.74
N SER A 96 9.89 26.43 -4.73
CA SER A 96 11.12 26.93 -4.10
C SER A 96 12.26 26.97 -5.12
N PHE A 97 13.32 27.76 -4.87
CA PHE A 97 14.48 27.82 -5.77
C PHE A 97 15.08 26.42 -6.03
N GLN A 98 15.19 25.60 -4.98
CA GLN A 98 15.65 24.22 -5.08
C GLN A 98 14.70 23.34 -5.91
N THR A 99 13.39 23.59 -5.83
CA THR A 99 12.36 22.90 -6.61
C THR A 99 12.39 23.33 -8.07
N LEU A 100 12.61 24.63 -8.34
CA LEU A 100 12.69 25.20 -9.68
C LEU A 100 13.87 24.63 -10.48
N ILE A 101 15.04 24.48 -9.85
CA ILE A 101 16.22 23.81 -10.45
C ILE A 101 15.88 22.37 -10.87
N ARG A 102 15.00 21.70 -10.14
CA ARG A 102 14.65 20.29 -10.30
C ARG A 102 13.41 20.07 -11.19
N LEU A 103 12.66 21.13 -11.49
CA LEU A 103 11.37 21.12 -12.18
C LEU A 103 11.39 20.48 -13.58
N PRO A 104 12.40 20.69 -14.44
CA PRO A 104 12.42 20.09 -15.78
C PRO A 104 12.44 18.56 -15.77
N ALA A 105 13.09 17.96 -14.76
CA ALA A 105 13.11 16.51 -14.56
C ALA A 105 11.78 16.00 -14.00
N ALA A 106 11.14 16.75 -13.10
CA ALA A 106 9.86 16.40 -12.49
C ALA A 106 8.68 16.48 -13.48
N LEU A 107 8.66 17.46 -14.39
CA LEU A 107 7.58 17.62 -15.38
C LEU A 107 7.46 16.44 -16.37
N LYS A 108 8.54 15.69 -16.59
CA LYS A 108 8.52 14.47 -17.43
C LYS A 108 7.85 13.28 -16.72
N ILE A 109 7.65 13.35 -15.40
CA ILE A 109 7.16 12.26 -14.54
C ILE A 109 5.62 12.25 -14.44
N VAL A 110 4.97 13.40 -14.63
CA VAL A 110 3.53 13.59 -14.37
C VAL A 110 2.61 12.96 -15.44
N ARG A 111 3.15 12.39 -16.52
CA ARG A 111 2.35 11.74 -17.58
C ARG A 111 2.28 10.22 -17.39
N GLY A 112 1.19 9.71 -16.81
CA GLY A 112 0.90 8.27 -16.65
C GLY A 112 0.00 7.93 -15.44
N GLY A 113 -0.34 6.65 -15.26
CA GLY A 113 -1.02 6.13 -14.06
C GLY A 113 -0.13 6.17 -12.80
N ASP A 114 -0.69 5.79 -11.65
CA ASP A 114 -0.01 5.85 -10.32
C ASP A 114 1.32 5.10 -10.29
N ASP A 115 1.37 3.89 -10.83
CA ASP A 115 2.58 3.05 -10.80
C ASP A 115 3.73 3.66 -11.61
N ARG A 116 3.42 4.35 -12.72
CA ARG A 116 4.44 5.05 -13.52
C ARG A 116 5.00 6.25 -12.78
N LEU A 117 4.16 6.95 -12.02
CA LEU A 117 4.56 8.10 -11.21
C LEU A 117 5.54 7.67 -10.11
N LEU A 118 5.18 6.63 -9.33
CA LEU A 118 6.02 6.12 -8.23
C LEU A 118 7.38 5.63 -8.74
N ARG A 119 7.42 4.84 -9.82
CA ARG A 119 8.69 4.40 -10.43
C ARG A 119 9.55 5.56 -10.90
N ALA A 120 8.94 6.56 -11.51
CA ALA A 120 9.66 7.73 -12.00
C ALA A 120 10.19 8.59 -10.84
N LEU A 121 9.45 8.68 -9.73
CA LEU A 121 9.89 9.30 -8.48
C LEU A 121 11.07 8.55 -7.86
N SER A 122 11.01 7.21 -7.78
CA SER A 122 12.13 6.38 -7.31
C SER A 122 13.42 6.66 -8.10
N ARG A 123 13.36 6.56 -9.44
CA ARG A 123 14.50 6.84 -10.31
C ARG A 123 15.00 8.28 -10.21
N TYR A 124 14.11 9.20 -9.87
CA TYR A 124 14.49 10.58 -9.65
C TYR A 124 15.30 10.72 -8.36
N MET A 125 14.88 10.09 -7.26
CA MET A 125 15.62 10.09 -6.00
C MET A 125 16.93 9.31 -6.07
N GLU A 126 16.96 8.19 -6.77
CA GLU A 126 18.19 7.42 -7.03
C GLU A 126 19.22 8.29 -7.77
N ARG A 127 18.79 9.09 -8.75
CA ARG A 127 19.66 10.09 -9.42
C ARG A 127 20.10 11.23 -8.51
N GLN A 128 19.38 11.49 -7.42
CA GLN A 128 19.83 12.42 -6.38
C GLN A 128 20.85 11.79 -5.43
N GLY A 129 21.13 10.50 -5.54
CA GLY A 129 22.10 9.77 -4.71
C GLY A 129 21.49 9.08 -3.49
N PHE A 130 20.17 8.87 -3.46
CA PHE A 130 19.53 8.08 -2.41
C PHE A 130 19.35 6.62 -2.84
N GLU A 131 19.51 5.70 -1.91
CA GLU A 131 19.08 4.31 -2.04
C GLU A 131 17.63 4.19 -1.57
N MET A 132 16.73 3.68 -2.43
CA MET A 132 15.32 3.52 -2.10
C MET A 132 15.05 2.14 -1.49
N LEU A 133 14.59 2.12 -0.24
CA LEU A 133 14.22 0.92 0.51
C LEU A 133 12.72 0.63 0.42
N ALA A 134 12.37 -0.64 0.56
CA ALA A 134 10.99 -1.07 0.72
C ALA A 134 10.54 -0.99 2.19
N VAL A 135 9.23 -0.82 2.40
CA VAL A 135 8.64 -0.89 3.75
C VAL A 135 8.90 -2.24 4.42
N GLN A 136 8.75 -3.32 3.66
CA GLN A 136 8.96 -4.70 4.10
C GLN A 136 10.43 -5.04 4.39
N ASP A 137 11.38 -4.28 3.84
CA ASP A 137 12.79 -4.45 4.20
C ASP A 137 13.02 -3.96 5.63
N ILE A 138 12.33 -2.89 6.04
CA ILE A 138 12.46 -2.29 7.37
C ILE A 138 11.59 -3.03 8.39
N VAL A 139 10.36 -3.41 8.00
CA VAL A 139 9.34 -3.97 8.89
C VAL A 139 8.73 -5.24 8.28
N PRO A 140 9.52 -6.32 8.08
CA PRO A 140 9.05 -7.55 7.43
C PRO A 140 7.88 -8.22 8.18
N GLN A 141 7.73 -7.96 9.48
CA GLN A 141 6.60 -8.46 10.27
C GLN A 141 5.23 -7.88 9.87
N LEU A 142 5.19 -6.81 9.06
CA LEU A 142 3.93 -6.31 8.50
C LEU A 142 3.46 -7.16 7.32
N LEU A 143 4.31 -7.99 6.71
CA LEU A 143 3.90 -8.82 5.58
C LEU A 143 2.87 -9.85 6.01
N THR A 144 1.77 -9.94 5.24
CA THR A 144 0.72 -10.93 5.46
C THR A 144 1.30 -12.34 5.41
N PRO A 145 1.20 -13.13 6.48
CA PRO A 145 1.60 -14.54 6.47
C PRO A 145 0.69 -15.36 5.56
N GLY A 146 1.19 -16.48 5.02
CA GLY A 146 0.37 -17.42 4.27
C GLY A 146 -0.59 -18.21 5.17
N GLY A 147 -1.73 -18.62 4.63
CA GLY A 147 -2.74 -19.42 5.33
C GLY A 147 -3.80 -18.58 6.05
N THR A 148 -4.62 -19.24 6.87
CA THR A 148 -5.70 -18.57 7.61
C THR A 148 -5.14 -17.97 8.90
N LEU A 149 -5.31 -16.67 9.09
CA LEU A 149 -4.74 -15.91 10.22
C LEU A 149 -5.68 -15.81 11.42
N THR A 150 -6.97 -16.00 11.17
CA THR A 150 -8.04 -16.01 12.18
C THR A 150 -8.37 -17.45 12.62
N ARG A 151 -9.06 -17.61 13.74
CA ARG A 151 -9.66 -18.88 14.21
C ARG A 151 -10.79 -19.34 13.30
N ARG A 152 -11.59 -18.41 12.77
CA ARG A 152 -12.61 -18.73 11.78
C ARG A 152 -11.93 -19.12 10.46
N MET A 153 -12.27 -20.30 9.95
CA MET A 153 -11.87 -20.75 8.62
C MET A 153 -12.93 -20.38 7.57
N PRO A 154 -12.53 -20.09 6.32
CA PRO A 154 -13.47 -20.01 5.21
C PRO A 154 -14.15 -21.38 5.01
N ASP A 155 -15.41 -21.38 4.57
CA ASP A 155 -16.06 -22.59 4.08
C ASP A 155 -15.83 -22.80 2.58
N ALA A 156 -16.34 -23.92 2.03
CA ALA A 156 -16.13 -24.27 0.62
C ALA A 156 -16.67 -23.25 -0.39
N ASP A 157 -17.71 -22.49 -0.03
CA ASP A 157 -18.29 -21.45 -0.89
C ASP A 157 -17.44 -20.18 -0.85
N GLU A 158 -16.96 -19.83 0.34
CA GLU A 158 -16.02 -18.72 0.55
C GLU A 158 -14.65 -18.99 -0.09
N GLU A 159 -14.15 -20.22 -0.03
CA GLU A 159 -12.92 -20.63 -0.72
C GLU A 159 -13.05 -20.49 -2.24
N GLN A 160 -14.18 -20.91 -2.83
CA GLN A 160 -14.45 -20.70 -4.26
C GLN A 160 -14.54 -19.21 -4.61
N ALA A 161 -15.20 -18.41 -3.75
CA ALA A 161 -15.28 -16.97 -3.92
C ALA A 161 -13.89 -16.30 -3.85
N LEU A 162 -13.00 -16.76 -2.96
CA LEU A 162 -11.63 -16.25 -2.85
C LEU A 162 -10.84 -16.50 -4.14
N VAL A 163 -10.95 -17.70 -4.72
CA VAL A 163 -10.29 -18.03 -6.00
C VAL A 163 -10.82 -17.14 -7.13
N LEU A 164 -12.13 -16.93 -7.20
CA LEU A 164 -12.75 -16.07 -8.20
C LEU A 164 -12.31 -14.61 -8.04
N ALA A 165 -12.34 -14.09 -6.82
CA ALA A 165 -11.95 -12.73 -6.49
C ALA A 165 -10.45 -12.49 -6.76
N ALA A 166 -9.57 -13.42 -6.40
CA ALA A 166 -8.14 -13.33 -6.65
C ALA A 166 -7.81 -13.28 -8.14
N ARG A 167 -8.46 -14.15 -8.95
CA ARG A 167 -8.32 -14.12 -10.41
C ARG A 167 -8.78 -12.78 -11.00
N ALA A 168 -9.92 -12.27 -10.54
CA ALA A 168 -10.45 -10.99 -10.99
C ALA A 168 -9.55 -9.82 -10.57
N ALA A 169 -9.01 -9.83 -9.35
CA ALA A 169 -8.07 -8.83 -8.85
C ALA A 169 -6.78 -8.80 -9.68
N GLY A 170 -6.27 -9.97 -10.07
CA GLY A 170 -5.13 -10.06 -11.00
C GLY A 170 -5.40 -9.35 -12.33
N ARG A 171 -6.55 -9.61 -12.96
CA ARG A 171 -6.95 -8.94 -14.21
C ARG A 171 -7.18 -7.44 -14.04
N LEU A 172 -7.75 -7.02 -12.92
CA LEU A 172 -7.95 -5.61 -12.58
C LEU A 172 -6.61 -4.87 -12.46
N GLY A 173 -5.62 -5.53 -11.85
CA GLY A 173 -4.26 -5.02 -11.72
C GLY A 173 -3.48 -4.99 -13.03
N GLU A 174 -3.68 -5.96 -13.94
CA GLU A 174 -3.10 -5.95 -15.30
C GLU A 174 -3.52 -4.71 -16.10
N LEU A 175 -4.74 -4.22 -15.86
CA LEU A 175 -5.30 -3.03 -16.51
C LEU A 175 -4.98 -1.72 -15.79
N ASP A 176 -4.26 -1.77 -14.66
CA ASP A 176 -3.98 -0.62 -13.79
C ASP A 176 -5.24 0.14 -13.33
N ILE A 177 -6.34 -0.58 -13.08
CA ILE A 177 -7.63 0.01 -12.66
C ILE A 177 -7.75 0.08 -11.14
N GLY A 178 -7.36 -1.00 -10.46
CA GLY A 178 -7.56 -1.18 -9.02
C GLY A 178 -6.89 -2.47 -8.55
N GLN A 179 -7.04 -2.77 -7.26
CA GLN A 179 -6.39 -3.92 -6.61
C GLN A 179 -7.31 -4.71 -5.68
N ALA A 180 -8.55 -4.24 -5.45
CA ALA A 180 -9.53 -4.90 -4.62
C ALA A 180 -10.75 -5.40 -5.40
N VAL A 181 -11.25 -6.58 -5.03
CA VAL A 181 -12.42 -7.21 -5.64
C VAL A 181 -13.29 -7.84 -4.56
N VAL A 182 -14.61 -7.68 -4.68
CA VAL A 182 -15.60 -8.42 -3.89
C VAL A 182 -16.28 -9.46 -4.77
N ALA A 183 -16.35 -10.70 -4.30
CA ALA A 183 -17.05 -11.79 -4.98
C ALA A 183 -17.88 -12.62 -4.00
N SER A 184 -18.87 -13.34 -4.53
CA SER A 184 -19.50 -14.50 -3.89
C SER A 184 -19.09 -15.76 -4.64
N ARG A 185 -19.57 -16.92 -4.20
CA ARG A 185 -19.24 -18.24 -4.79
C ARG A 185 -19.28 -18.24 -6.32
N ASP A 186 -20.36 -17.70 -6.89
CA ASP A 186 -20.67 -17.87 -8.31
C ASP A 186 -20.39 -16.62 -9.15
N ARG A 187 -20.10 -15.47 -8.54
CA ARG A 187 -19.97 -14.20 -9.27
C ARG A 187 -19.10 -13.16 -8.59
N VAL A 188 -18.45 -12.35 -9.42
CA VAL A 188 -17.87 -11.08 -9.00
C VAL A 188 -19.00 -10.08 -8.73
N ILE A 189 -18.94 -9.41 -7.58
CA ILE A 189 -19.94 -8.45 -7.09
C ILE A 189 -19.50 -7.02 -7.35
N ALA A 190 -18.24 -6.70 -7.02
CA ALA A 190 -17.69 -5.36 -7.20
C ALA A 190 -16.19 -5.45 -7.53
N LEU A 191 -15.75 -4.51 -8.35
CA LEU A 191 -14.35 -4.26 -8.68
C LEU A 191 -14.03 -2.84 -8.20
N GLU A 192 -12.85 -2.67 -7.61
CA GLU A 192 -12.33 -1.35 -7.24
C GLU A 192 -12.01 -0.56 -8.52
N GLY A 193 -12.42 0.69 -8.56
CA GLY A 193 -11.98 1.67 -9.55
C GLY A 193 -11.33 2.86 -8.86
N ILE A 194 -11.46 4.03 -9.50
CA ILE A 194 -10.88 5.28 -9.00
C ILE A 194 -11.46 5.73 -7.64
N GLU A 195 -12.61 5.19 -7.25
CA GLU A 195 -13.25 5.45 -5.95
C GLU A 195 -12.47 4.85 -4.76
N GLY A 196 -11.67 3.81 -5.03
CA GLY A 196 -10.94 3.09 -4.00
C GLY A 196 -11.80 2.12 -3.16
N THR A 197 -11.13 1.33 -2.34
CA THR A 197 -11.71 0.18 -1.62
C THR A 197 -12.88 0.58 -0.70
N ARG A 198 -12.77 1.71 0.02
CA ARG A 198 -13.80 2.17 0.97
C ARG A 198 -15.15 2.41 0.29
N GLU A 199 -15.13 3.19 -0.78
CA GLU A 199 -16.34 3.57 -1.54
C GLU A 199 -16.91 2.35 -2.28
N MET A 200 -16.04 1.44 -2.75
CA MET A 200 -16.46 0.13 -3.26
C MET A 200 -17.22 -0.69 -2.19
N LEU A 201 -16.73 -0.77 -0.95
CA LEU A 201 -17.40 -1.51 0.13
C LEU A 201 -18.74 -0.88 0.52
N GLN A 202 -18.82 0.46 0.55
CA GLN A 202 -20.10 1.17 0.75
C GLN A 202 -21.11 0.82 -0.36
N ARG A 203 -20.65 0.74 -1.61
CA ARG A 203 -21.48 0.31 -2.75
C ARG A 203 -21.96 -1.13 -2.60
N VAL A 204 -21.13 -2.03 -2.06
CA VAL A 204 -21.54 -3.41 -1.74
C VAL A 204 -22.63 -3.43 -0.66
N ALA A 205 -22.47 -2.63 0.39
CA ALA A 205 -23.48 -2.49 1.46
C ALA A 205 -24.84 -2.01 0.90
N ASP A 206 -24.83 -0.98 0.04
CA ASP A 206 -26.04 -0.48 -0.64
C ASP A 206 -26.73 -1.59 -1.45
N LEU A 207 -25.97 -2.31 -2.28
CA LEU A 207 -26.50 -3.38 -3.11
C LEU A 207 -27.13 -4.52 -2.28
N LYS A 208 -26.56 -4.84 -1.12
CA LYS A 208 -27.11 -5.81 -0.18
C LYS A 208 -28.39 -5.30 0.47
N SER A 209 -28.42 -4.03 0.88
CA SER A 209 -29.62 -3.39 1.45
C SER A 209 -30.81 -3.37 0.48
N ARG A 210 -30.52 -3.21 -0.82
CA ARG A 210 -31.50 -3.21 -1.92
C ARG A 210 -31.89 -4.60 -2.42
N GLY A 211 -31.36 -5.66 -1.80
CA GLY A 211 -31.64 -7.05 -2.17
C GLY A 211 -31.06 -7.49 -3.51
N ARG A 212 -30.10 -6.73 -4.08
CA ARG A 212 -29.38 -7.11 -5.31
C ARG A 212 -28.32 -8.18 -5.05
N ILE A 213 -27.81 -8.18 -3.82
CA ILE A 213 -27.01 -9.26 -3.22
C ILE A 213 -27.90 -9.95 -2.21
N GLY A 214 -27.93 -11.28 -2.22
CA GLY A 214 -28.77 -12.05 -1.30
C GLY A 214 -28.40 -11.76 0.15
N ARG A 215 -29.40 -11.70 1.05
CA ARG A 215 -29.14 -11.42 2.48
C ARG A 215 -28.20 -12.46 3.12
N SER A 216 -28.35 -13.73 2.71
CA SER A 216 -27.50 -14.85 3.11
C SER A 216 -26.33 -15.12 2.16
N GLU A 217 -26.20 -14.33 1.08
CA GLU A 217 -25.08 -14.47 0.14
C GLU A 217 -23.81 -14.00 0.87
N ARG A 218 -22.87 -14.93 1.02
CA ARG A 218 -21.57 -14.67 1.63
C ARG A 218 -20.66 -14.06 0.58
N CYS A 219 -20.04 -12.94 0.95
CA CYS A 219 -19.15 -12.19 0.07
C CYS A 219 -17.77 -12.16 0.69
N VAL A 220 -16.75 -12.29 -0.15
CA VAL A 220 -15.35 -12.17 0.22
C VAL A 220 -14.75 -10.95 -0.43
N LEU A 221 -13.82 -10.30 0.25
CA LEU A 221 -12.98 -9.23 -0.28
C LEU A 221 -11.59 -9.79 -0.55
N VAL A 222 -11.04 -9.60 -1.73
CA VAL A 222 -9.61 -9.87 -1.99
C VAL A 222 -8.91 -8.57 -2.33
N LYS A 223 -7.77 -8.30 -1.67
CA LYS A 223 -6.81 -7.26 -2.05
C LYS A 223 -5.52 -7.92 -2.53
N SER A 224 -5.13 -7.67 -3.77
CA SER A 224 -3.94 -8.29 -4.37
C SER A 224 -2.99 -7.26 -4.95
N VAL A 225 -1.69 -7.54 -4.92
CA VAL A 225 -0.69 -6.68 -5.59
C VAL A 225 -0.96 -6.66 -7.08
N LYS A 226 -0.90 -5.48 -7.69
CA LYS A 226 -0.96 -5.39 -9.15
C LYS A 226 0.31 -6.03 -9.74
N PRO A 227 0.22 -6.90 -10.77
CA PRO A 227 1.39 -7.64 -11.29
C PRO A 227 2.56 -6.76 -11.73
N THR A 228 2.29 -5.51 -12.13
CA THR A 228 3.31 -4.58 -12.64
C THR A 228 3.78 -3.56 -11.61
N GLN A 229 3.34 -3.65 -10.36
CA GLN A 229 3.63 -2.68 -9.30
C GLN A 229 5.08 -2.79 -8.81
N ASP A 230 5.69 -1.65 -8.50
CA ASP A 230 6.97 -1.66 -7.78
C ASP A 230 6.67 -1.85 -6.28
N GLU A 231 6.87 -3.08 -5.82
CA GLU A 231 6.57 -3.54 -4.46
C GLU A 231 7.30 -2.77 -3.36
N ARG A 232 8.31 -1.96 -3.69
CA ARG A 232 8.99 -1.13 -2.70
C ARG A 232 8.12 0.01 -2.19
N PHE A 233 7.18 0.48 -3.01
CA PHE A 233 6.49 1.75 -2.77
C PHE A 233 5.00 1.62 -2.48
N ASP A 234 4.37 0.54 -2.93
CA ASP A 234 2.93 0.39 -2.80
C ASP A 234 2.56 -1.08 -2.70
N LEU A 235 2.35 -1.54 -1.47
CA LEU A 235 1.76 -2.83 -1.18
C LEU A 235 0.33 -2.60 -0.66
N PRO A 236 -0.65 -3.41 -1.08
CA PRO A 236 -2.00 -3.36 -0.54
C PRO A 236 -1.94 -3.62 0.96
N SER A 237 -2.68 -2.81 1.72
CA SER A 237 -2.74 -2.92 3.17
C SER A 237 -4.14 -3.27 3.69
N ILE A 238 -4.17 -4.02 4.78
CA ILE A 238 -5.35 -4.28 5.61
C ILE A 238 -5.07 -3.67 6.98
N GLY A 239 -5.96 -2.80 7.45
CA GLY A 239 -5.92 -2.23 8.80
C GLY A 239 -7.31 -2.27 9.44
N GLY A 240 -7.43 -1.77 10.67
CA GLY A 240 -8.70 -1.77 11.41
C GLY A 240 -9.87 -1.17 10.63
N ALA A 241 -9.65 -0.04 9.93
CA ALA A 241 -10.67 0.57 9.08
C ALA A 241 -11.20 -0.38 7.98
N THR A 242 -10.32 -1.20 7.36
CA THR A 242 -10.75 -2.20 6.37
C THR A 242 -11.66 -3.24 6.99
N ILE A 243 -11.41 -3.65 8.24
CA ILE A 243 -12.24 -4.62 8.96
C ILE A 243 -13.61 -4.02 9.27
N GLU A 244 -13.65 -2.78 9.78
CA GLU A 244 -14.90 -2.06 10.06
C GLU A 244 -15.74 -1.89 8.78
N GLU A 245 -15.13 -1.44 7.69
CA GLU A 245 -15.78 -1.25 6.40
C GLU A 245 -16.29 -2.58 5.81
N ALA A 246 -15.49 -3.64 5.92
CA ALA A 246 -15.87 -4.98 5.48
C ALA A 246 -17.05 -5.54 6.30
N ALA A 247 -17.06 -5.32 7.61
CA ALA A 247 -18.15 -5.72 8.49
C ALA A 247 -19.47 -5.01 8.12
N VAL A 248 -19.42 -3.69 7.87
CA VAL A 248 -20.59 -2.92 7.41
C VAL A 248 -21.11 -3.43 6.05
N ALA A 249 -20.21 -3.79 5.14
CA ALA A 249 -20.57 -4.36 3.84
C ALA A 249 -21.07 -5.82 3.92
N GLY A 250 -20.96 -6.47 5.09
CA GLY A 250 -21.35 -7.86 5.29
C GLY A 250 -20.42 -8.84 4.55
N ILE A 251 -19.14 -8.50 4.45
CA ILE A 251 -18.06 -9.38 4.00
C ILE A 251 -17.77 -10.40 5.11
N THR A 252 -17.53 -11.66 4.74
CA THR A 252 -17.27 -12.76 5.68
C THR A 252 -15.83 -13.25 5.65
N VAL A 253 -15.09 -12.97 4.57
CA VAL A 253 -13.67 -13.32 4.43
C VAL A 253 -12.90 -12.22 3.72
N ILE A 254 -11.69 -11.91 4.20
CA ILE A 254 -10.74 -11.02 3.54
C ILE A 254 -9.51 -11.83 3.13
N GLY A 255 -9.24 -11.89 1.83
CA GLY A 255 -8.02 -12.45 1.26
C GLY A 255 -7.00 -11.38 0.94
N ALA A 256 -5.73 -11.64 1.26
CA ALA A 256 -4.61 -10.76 0.92
C ALA A 256 -3.45 -11.59 0.36
N THR A 257 -2.69 -11.06 -0.61
CA THR A 257 -1.54 -11.80 -1.17
C THR A 257 -0.46 -12.02 -0.11
N ALA A 258 -0.18 -13.27 0.24
CA ALA A 258 0.83 -13.64 1.22
C ALA A 258 2.22 -13.15 0.80
N GLY A 259 2.98 -12.61 1.75
CA GLY A 259 4.33 -12.08 1.51
C GLY A 259 4.39 -10.83 0.62
N ARG A 260 3.26 -10.37 0.06
CA ARG A 260 3.17 -9.20 -0.84
C ARG A 260 2.02 -8.27 -0.45
N SER A 261 1.54 -8.33 0.78
CA SER A 261 0.55 -7.36 1.30
C SER A 261 0.88 -7.06 2.75
N LEU A 262 0.34 -5.95 3.27
CA LEU A 262 0.62 -5.48 4.62
C LEU A 262 -0.59 -5.63 5.54
N VAL A 263 -0.36 -6.08 6.77
CA VAL A 263 -1.34 -6.01 7.87
C VAL A 263 -0.86 -4.99 8.89
N LEU A 264 -1.58 -3.87 9.00
CA LEU A 264 -1.21 -2.72 9.83
C LEU A 264 -1.74 -2.92 11.25
N GLY A 265 -0.87 -3.35 12.17
CA GLY A 265 -1.26 -3.71 13.53
C GLY A 265 -1.93 -5.08 13.57
N ILE A 266 -1.13 -6.14 13.36
CA ILE A 266 -1.65 -7.50 13.18
C ILE A 266 -2.55 -7.96 14.32
N ASP A 267 -2.16 -7.75 15.57
CA ASP A 267 -2.94 -8.18 16.74
C ASP A 267 -4.31 -7.49 16.79
N ASP A 268 -4.33 -6.16 16.64
CA ASP A 268 -5.57 -5.35 16.63
C ASP A 268 -6.48 -5.72 15.45
N VAL A 269 -5.90 -5.96 14.27
CA VAL A 269 -6.64 -6.37 13.06
C VAL A 269 -7.26 -7.74 13.25
N LEU A 270 -6.52 -8.70 13.80
CA LEU A 270 -7.02 -10.04 14.08
C LEU A 270 -8.13 -9.97 15.13
N GLU A 271 -7.95 -9.24 16.22
CA GLU A 271 -8.97 -9.07 17.25
C GLU A 271 -10.26 -8.46 16.68
N ALA A 272 -10.15 -7.40 15.87
CA ALA A 272 -11.30 -6.77 15.22
C ALA A 272 -12.00 -7.73 14.25
N ALA A 273 -11.24 -8.52 13.47
CA ALA A 273 -11.80 -9.48 12.53
C ALA A 273 -12.52 -10.61 13.24
N GLU A 274 -11.96 -11.12 14.33
CA GLU A 274 -12.57 -12.12 15.20
C GLU A 274 -13.88 -11.62 15.80
N ALA A 275 -13.89 -10.39 16.32
CA ALA A 275 -15.10 -9.77 16.87
C ALA A 275 -16.18 -9.57 15.80
N ALA A 276 -15.79 -9.27 14.56
CA ALA A 276 -16.69 -9.12 13.42
C ALA A 276 -17.12 -10.44 12.78
N GLY A 277 -16.53 -11.57 13.18
CA GLY A 277 -16.78 -12.88 12.54
C GLY A 277 -16.23 -12.98 11.11
N ILE A 278 -15.20 -12.21 10.79
CA ILE A 278 -14.55 -12.16 9.47
C ILE A 278 -13.30 -13.04 9.51
N ALA A 279 -13.18 -13.97 8.55
CA ALA A 279 -11.92 -14.72 8.40
C ALA A 279 -10.89 -13.89 7.61
N ILE A 280 -9.61 -13.98 7.97
CA ILE A 280 -8.51 -13.38 7.20
C ILE A 280 -7.61 -14.49 6.66
N VAL A 281 -7.32 -14.44 5.36
CA VAL A 281 -6.53 -15.46 4.66
C VAL A 281 -5.40 -14.81 3.85
N GLY A 282 -4.17 -15.23 4.12
CA GLY A 282 -3.03 -15.01 3.24
C GLY A 282 -3.08 -15.98 2.07
N LEU A 283 -3.38 -15.46 0.89
CA LEU A 283 -3.48 -16.20 -0.36
C LEU A 283 -2.08 -16.38 -0.96
N GLU A 284 -1.70 -17.64 -1.22
CA GLU A 284 -0.48 -17.93 -1.97
C GLU A 284 -0.59 -17.36 -3.39
N PRO A 285 0.46 -16.72 -3.92
CA PRO A 285 0.48 -16.27 -5.31
C PRO A 285 0.28 -17.45 -6.26
N ASP A 286 -0.61 -17.32 -7.24
CA ASP A 286 -0.80 -18.36 -8.26
C ASP A 286 0.51 -18.51 -9.06
N PRO A 287 1.18 -19.69 -9.05
CA PRO A 287 2.46 -19.90 -9.74
C PRO A 287 2.38 -19.64 -11.25
N GLY A 288 1.18 -19.61 -11.84
CA GLY A 288 0.95 -19.30 -13.26
C GLY A 288 1.13 -17.82 -13.66
N THR A 289 1.29 -16.89 -12.72
CA THR A 289 1.43 -15.44 -13.02
C THR A 289 2.88 -14.94 -13.05
N ALA A 290 3.86 -15.76 -12.66
CA ALA A 290 5.27 -15.37 -12.58
C ALA A 290 6.06 -15.54 -13.89
N ASN A 291 5.53 -16.28 -14.88
CA ASN A 291 6.20 -16.50 -16.16
C ASN A 291 5.42 -15.86 -17.31
N GLY A 292 5.73 -14.59 -17.58
CA GLY A 292 5.53 -14.03 -18.91
C GLY A 292 6.46 -14.76 -19.87
N ASP A 293 5.94 -15.82 -20.48
CA ASP A 293 6.60 -16.63 -21.49
C ASP A 293 7.05 -15.72 -22.65
N HIS A 294 8.34 -15.39 -22.69
CA HIS A 294 9.02 -15.02 -23.93
C HIS A 294 9.22 -16.31 -24.73
N GLY A 295 8.11 -16.82 -25.27
CA GLY A 295 8.11 -17.83 -26.30
C GLY A 295 8.77 -17.23 -27.54
N GLY A 296 10.07 -17.51 -27.67
CA GLY A 296 10.84 -17.21 -28.87
C GLY A 296 10.27 -17.96 -30.06
N ASP A 297 9.88 -17.21 -31.07
CA ASP A 297 9.56 -17.76 -32.39
C ASP A 297 10.71 -17.42 -33.35
N ARG A 298 11.57 -18.42 -33.57
CA ARG A 298 12.31 -18.66 -34.82
C ARG A 298 12.46 -20.18 -34.94
N PRO A 299 12.26 -20.73 -36.13
CA PRO A 299 13.33 -20.70 -37.14
C PRO A 299 13.19 -19.61 -38.19
#